data_AF-A0AAQ4FHC0-F1
#
_entry.id   AF-A0AAQ4FHC0-F1
#
_cell.length_a   1.000
_cell.length_b   1.000
_cell.length_c   1.000
_cell.angle_alpha   90.00
_cell.angle_beta   90.00
_cell.angle_gamma   90.00
#
_symmetry.space_group_name_H-M   'P 1'
#
loop_
_entity.id
_entity.type
_entity.pdbx_description
1 polymer ?
#
loop_
_entity_poly.entity_id
_entity_poly.type
_entity_poly.pdbx_seq_one_letter_code
_entity_poly.pdbx_strand_id
1 'polypeptide(L)' 'MCVLAVLVRCARGKVNHKLQHEVVDAFKAMQEFPVGIAAFDEDLDGGLDCLVTIRTEFDKESQKASYAWFLKEKDRHV' A
#
# COMPACT_ATOMS: atom_id res chain seq x y z
N MET A 1 45.55 -4.09 -23.69
CA MET A 1 44.64 -4.39 -22.57
C MET A 1 43.21 -4.27 -23.07
N CYS A 2 42.42 -5.34 -22.97
CA CYS A 2 41.06 -5.43 -23.52
C CYS A 2 40.06 -4.60 -22.70
N VAL A 3 39.40 -3.64 -23.35
CA VAL A 3 38.18 -3.04 -22.80
C VAL A 3 37.03 -3.95 -23.22
N LEU A 4 36.62 -4.85 -22.32
CA LEU A 4 35.45 -5.69 -22.51
C LEU A 4 34.21 -4.80 -22.36
N ALA A 5 33.74 -4.21 -23.46
CA ALA A 5 32.48 -3.48 -23.48
C ALA A 5 31.34 -4.50 -23.32
N VAL A 6 30.83 -4.64 -22.09
CA VAL A 6 29.62 -5.42 -21.81
C VAL A 6 28.46 -4.68 -22.48
N LEU A 7 28.10 -5.13 -23.68
CA LEU A 7 26.87 -4.73 -24.35
C LEU A 7 25.70 -5.35 -23.58
N VAL A 8 25.30 -4.69 -22.48
CA VAL A 8 24.00 -4.95 -21.83
C VAL A 8 22.94 -4.54 -22.83
N ARG A 9 22.49 -5.50 -23.66
CA ARG A 9 21.24 -5.36 -24.41
C ARG A 9 20.14 -5.26 -23.37
N CYS A 10 19.74 -4.03 -23.04
CA CYS A 10 18.50 -3.76 -22.36
C CYS A 10 17.37 -4.30 -23.24
N ALA A 11 16.97 -5.55 -23.00
CA ALA A 11 15.76 -6.10 -23.57
C ALA A 11 14.60 -5.26 -23.01
N ARG A 12 14.14 -4.26 -23.77
CA ARG A 12 12.89 -3.58 -23.50
C ARG A 12 11.77 -4.55 -23.79
N GLY A 13 11.37 -5.32 -22.78
CA GLY A 13 10.06 -5.96 -22.79
C GLY A 13 9.00 -4.87 -22.92
N LYS A 14 8.17 -4.91 -23.95
CA LYS A 14 6.94 -4.11 -23.98
C LYS A 14 6.09 -4.60 -22.80
N VAL A 15 5.98 -3.78 -21.76
CA VAL A 15 5.07 -4.09 -20.65
C VAL A 15 3.66 -4.06 -21.22
N ASN A 16 3.05 -5.24 -21.34
CA ASN A 16 1.63 -5.35 -21.63
C ASN A 16 0.89 -4.92 -20.35
N HIS A 17 0.61 -3.62 -20.21
CA HIS A 17 -0.17 -3.08 -19.09
C HIS A 17 -1.65 -3.53 -19.07
N LYS A 18 -1.99 -4.59 -19.81
CA LYS A 18 -3.34 -5.18 -19.83
C LYS A 18 -3.47 -6.22 -18.72
N LEU A 19 -3.22 -5.82 -17.47
CA LEU A 19 -3.76 -6.57 -16.35
C LEU A 19 -5.28 -6.44 -16.44
N GLN A 20 -5.98 -7.57 -16.52
CA GLN A 20 -7.41 -7.57 -16.29
C GLN A 20 -7.61 -7.21 -14.83
N HIS A 21 -8.18 -6.04 -14.59
CA HIS A 21 -8.50 -5.60 -13.24
C HIS A 21 -9.90 -6.15 -12.93
N GLU A 22 -9.95 -7.32 -12.32
CA GLU A 22 -11.18 -7.76 -11.66
C GLU A 22 -11.50 -6.76 -10.55
N VAL A 23 -12.79 -6.53 -10.30
CA VAL A 23 -13.22 -5.70 -9.17
C VAL A 23 -12.71 -6.34 -7.89
N VAL A 24 -11.84 -5.63 -7.18
CA VAL A 24 -11.26 -6.13 -5.93
C VAL A 24 -12.37 -6.22 -4.88
N ASP A 25 -12.55 -7.41 -4.32
CA ASP A 25 -13.37 -7.60 -3.13
C ASP A 25 -12.60 -7.03 -1.93
N ALA A 26 -12.97 -5.82 -1.53
CA ALA A 26 -12.36 -5.11 -0.42
C ALA A 26 -12.49 -5.88 0.90
N PHE A 27 -13.59 -6.62 1.11
CA PHE A 27 -13.78 -7.40 2.33
C PHE A 27 -12.87 -8.62 2.35
N LYS A 28 -12.72 -9.31 1.21
CA LYS A 28 -11.74 -10.38 1.06
C LYS A 28 -10.31 -9.88 1.27
N ALA A 29 -9.97 -8.69 0.78
CA ALA A 29 -8.67 -8.08 1.06
C ALA A 29 -8.50 -7.81 2.58
N MET A 30 -9.49 -7.23 3.24
CA MET A 30 -9.44 -7.03 4.69
C MET A 30 -9.33 -8.35 5.47
N GLN A 31 -9.98 -9.43 5.00
CA GLN A 31 -9.89 -10.76 5.61
C GLN A 31 -8.44 -11.29 5.55
N GLU A 32 -7.85 -11.27 4.35
CA GLU A 32 -6.52 -11.85 4.09
C GLU A 32 -5.36 -11.00 4.64
N PHE A 33 -5.57 -9.69 4.83
CA PHE A 33 -4.54 -8.75 5.30
C PHE A 33 -4.91 -8.10 6.64
N PRO A 34 -4.50 -8.69 7.78
CA PRO A 34 -4.83 -8.18 9.12
C PRO A 34 -4.33 -6.76 9.40
N VAL A 35 -3.28 -6.35 8.70
CA VAL A 35 -2.63 -5.03 8.80
C VAL A 35 -2.90 -4.17 7.56
N GLY A 36 -3.81 -4.62 6.69
CA GLY A 36 -3.87 -4.24 5.28
C GLY A 36 -4.49 -2.90 4.91
N ILE A 37 -4.73 -2.00 5.86
CA ILE A 37 -5.17 -0.64 5.52
C ILE A 37 -3.94 0.25 5.39
N ALA A 38 -3.43 0.35 4.16
CA ALA A 38 -2.52 1.41 3.78
C ALA A 38 -3.34 2.68 3.54
N ALA A 39 -3.17 3.70 4.36
CA ALA A 39 -3.63 5.05 4.06
C ALA A 39 -2.44 5.84 3.50
N PHE A 40 -2.69 6.56 2.42
CA PHE A 40 -1.69 7.43 1.79
C PHE A 40 -2.16 8.88 1.92
N ASP A 41 -1.21 9.74 2.18
CA ASP A 41 -1.41 11.18 2.24
C ASP A 41 -1.37 11.76 0.83
N GLU A 42 -2.52 12.13 0.27
CA GLU A 42 -2.63 12.59 -1.12
C GLU A 42 -2.14 14.04 -1.30
N ASP A 43 -2.40 14.91 -0.31
CA ASP A 43 -1.98 16.31 -0.38
C ASP A 43 -0.56 16.55 0.16
N LEU A 44 0.01 15.52 0.79
CA LEU A 44 1.40 15.49 1.27
C LEU A 44 1.67 16.55 2.35
N ASP A 45 0.65 16.97 3.11
CA ASP A 45 0.83 17.85 4.28
C ASP A 45 1.51 17.12 5.46
N GLY A 46 1.63 15.80 5.34
CA GLY A 46 2.26 14.88 6.27
C GLY A 46 1.42 14.65 7.52
N GLY A 47 0.11 14.87 7.48
CA GLY A 47 -0.82 14.59 8.57
C GLY A 47 -0.96 13.10 8.86
N LEU A 48 -0.66 12.24 7.88
CA LEU A 48 -0.65 10.78 8.04
C LEU A 48 0.76 10.21 8.25
N ASP A 49 1.77 11.07 8.45
CA ASP A 49 3.13 10.62 8.75
C ASP A 49 3.12 9.74 10.00
N CYS A 50 3.76 8.58 9.89
CA CYS A 50 3.82 7.58 10.97
C CYS A 50 2.45 7.02 11.39
N LEU A 51 1.40 7.10 10.56
CA LEU A 51 0.14 6.41 10.83
C LEU A 51 0.38 4.91 11.02
N VAL A 52 -0.08 4.38 12.15
CA VAL A 52 -0.12 2.93 12.41
C VAL A 52 -1.57 2.49 12.50
N THR A 53 -1.91 1.45 11.75
CA THR A 53 -3.24 0.85 11.73
C THR A 53 -3.19 -0.57 12.26
N ILE A 54 -4.00 -0.87 13.28
CA ILE A 54 -4.10 -2.21 13.87
C ILE A 54 -5.55 -2.67 13.83
N ARG A 55 -5.83 -3.83 13.25
CA ARG A 55 -7.16 -4.46 13.32
C ARG A 55 -7.41 -4.97 14.73
N THR A 56 -8.49 -4.53 15.35
CA THR A 56 -8.87 -4.94 16.71
C THR A 56 -9.91 -6.06 16.69
N GLU A 57 -10.83 -6.04 15.73
CA GLU A 57 -11.91 -7.03 15.61
C GLU A 57 -12.16 -7.36 14.14
N PHE A 58 -12.62 -8.59 13.88
CA PHE A 58 -13.01 -9.05 12.56
C PHE A 58 -14.18 -10.02 12.68
N ASP A 59 -15.30 -9.69 12.04
CA ASP A 59 -16.49 -10.52 11.92
C ASP A 59 -16.76 -10.83 10.45
N LYS A 60 -16.59 -12.10 10.10
CA LYS A 60 -16.78 -12.60 8.74
C LYS A 60 -18.26 -12.68 8.34
N GLU A 61 -19.15 -12.99 9.29
CA GLU A 61 -20.58 -13.19 9.00
C GLU A 61 -21.27 -11.86 8.74
N SER A 62 -21.01 -10.86 9.59
CA SER A 62 -21.58 -9.52 9.39
C SER A 62 -20.73 -8.62 8.47
N GLN A 63 -19.63 -9.15 7.94
CA GLN A 63 -18.66 -8.46 7.10
C GLN A 63 -18.13 -7.16 7.71
N LYS A 64 -17.69 -7.22 8.97
CA LYS A 64 -17.18 -6.07 9.73
C LYS A 64 -15.74 -6.26 10.15
N ALA A 65 -15.00 -5.16 10.16
CA ALA A 65 -13.67 -5.09 10.71
C ALA A 65 -13.51 -3.77 11.48
N SER A 66 -12.99 -3.86 12.70
CA SER A 66 -12.69 -2.69 13.54
C SER A 66 -11.19 -2.45 13.53
N TYR A 67 -10.78 -1.19 13.44
CA TYR A 67 -9.37 -0.79 13.43
C TYR A 67 -9.12 0.33 14.43
N ALA A 68 -7.99 0.25 15.13
CA ALA A 68 -7.43 1.35 15.91
C ALA A 68 -6.36 2.07 15.06
N TRP A 69 -6.47 3.38 14.98
CA TRP A 69 -5.55 4.24 14.24
C TRP A 69 -4.73 5.07 15.22
N PHE A 70 -3.41 5.01 15.07
CA PHE A 70 -2.47 5.76 15.89
C PHE A 70 -1.78 6.78 15.00
N LEU A 71 -2.12 8.04 15.20
CA LEU A 71 -1.52 9.18 14.53
C LEU A 71 -0.52 9.81 15.49
N LYS A 72 0.71 10.04 15.03
CA LYS A 72 1.65 10.85 15.79
C LYS A 72 1.26 12.31 15.61
N GLU A 73 0.94 12.99 16.71
CA GLU A 73 0.70 14.42 16.67
C GLU A 73 1.97 15.13 16.16
N LYS A 74 1.85 15.87 15.07
CA LYS A 74 2.88 16.83 14.65
C LYS A 74 2.68 18.10 15.47
N ASP A 75 3.75 18.57 16.12
CA ASP A 75 3.83 19.93 16.66
C ASP A 75 3.62 20.92 15.51
N ARG A 76 2.39 21.40 15.37
CA ARG A 76 2.08 22.55 14.52
C ARG A 76 2.69 23.75 15.22
N HIS A 77 3.91 24.12 14.83
CA HIS A 77 4.46 25.43 15.14
C HIS A 77 3.54 26.45 14.44
N VAL A 78 2.64 27.04 15.23
CA VAL A 78 1.81 28.20 14.88
C VAL A 78 2.65 29.46 14.95
#